data_AF-A0A7C5MPS0-F1
#
_entry.id   AF-A0A7C5MPS0-F1
#
_cell.length_a   1.000
_cell.length_b   1.000
_cell.length_c   1.000
_cell.angle_alpha   90.00
_cell.angle_beta   90.00
_cell.angle_gamma   90.00
#
_symmetry.space_group_name_H-M   'P 1'
#
loop_
_entity.id
_entity.type
_entity.pdbx_description
1 polymer ?
#
loop_
_entity_poly.entity_id
_entity_poly.type
_entity_poly.pdbx_seq_one_letter_code
_entity_poly.pdbx_strand_id
1 'polypeptide(L)'
;MLEIIQVHFPDLEDRLFQSAMNLFYELREVRGLKKRPSTSELIDWLKLLVLGKIPPHELSKVNLKTVLPPYSGALLKNEQDLEMLTSRMR
;
A
#
# COMPACT_ATOMS: atom_id res chain seq x y z
N MET A 1 15.00 5.40 2.71
CA MET A 1 13.79 4.54 2.66
C MET A 1 14.09 3.21 2.01
N LEU A 2 14.71 3.20 0.81
CA LEU A 2 15.19 1.99 0.15
C LEU A 2 16.03 1.09 1.07
N GLU A 3 17.01 1.65 1.78
CA GLU A 3 17.86 0.91 2.73
C GLU A 3 17.05 0.16 3.80
N ILE A 4 16.03 0.80 4.38
CA ILE A 4 15.16 0.18 5.39
C ILE A 4 14.42 -1.01 4.77
N ILE A 5 13.90 -0.85 3.56
CA ILE A 5 13.14 -1.88 2.87
C ILE A 5 14.05 -3.05 2.48
N GLN A 6 15.27 -2.78 2.01
CA GLN A 6 16.24 -3.80 1.65
C GLN A 6 16.67 -4.67 2.85
N VAL A 7 16.74 -4.09 4.06
CA VAL A 7 16.99 -4.86 5.30
C VAL A 7 15.84 -5.83 5.60
N HIS A 8 14.60 -5.47 5.28
CA HIS A 8 13.43 -6.32 5.52
C HIS A 8 13.14 -7.30 4.38
N PHE A 9 13.52 -6.95 3.16
CA PHE A 9 13.22 -7.71 1.95
C PHE A 9 14.43 -7.72 0.99
N PRO A 10 15.49 -8.49 1.30
CA PRO A 10 16.69 -8.52 0.47
C PRO A 10 16.43 -9.06 -0.95
N ASP A 11 15.42 -9.93 -1.10
CA ASP A 11 15.07 -10.61 -2.36
C ASP A 11 13.76 -10.10 -2.98
N LEU A 12 13.33 -8.86 -2.64
CA LEU A 12 12.10 -8.30 -3.18
C LEU A 12 12.22 -8.06 -4.69
N GLU A 13 11.28 -8.55 -5.48
CA GLU A 13 11.27 -8.26 -6.92
C GLU A 13 11.13 -6.74 -7.16
N ASP A 14 12.06 -6.18 -7.95
CA ASP A 14 12.08 -4.74 -8.27
C ASP A 14 10.72 -4.24 -8.78
N ARG A 15 10.02 -5.02 -9.61
CA ARG A 15 8.71 -4.63 -10.14
C ARG A 15 7.63 -4.58 -9.07
N LEU A 16 7.67 -5.50 -8.10
CA LEU A 16 6.73 -5.51 -6.98
C LEU A 16 6.98 -4.29 -6.10
N PHE A 17 8.26 -4.03 -5.79
CA PHE A 17 8.69 -2.87 -5.03
C PHE A 17 8.21 -1.56 -5.67
N GLN A 18 8.52 -1.34 -6.95
CA GLN A 18 8.12 -0.11 -7.65
C GLN A 18 6.61 0.08 -7.67
N SER A 19 5.85 -0.97 -7.97
CA SER A 19 4.38 -0.90 -8.00
C SER A 19 3.79 -0.60 -6.63
N ALA A 20 4.33 -1.22 -5.58
CA ALA A 20 3.94 -0.95 -4.20
C ALA A 20 4.28 0.48 -3.76
N MET A 21 5.48 0.96 -4.09
CA MET A 21 5.92 2.32 -3.75
C MET A 21 5.04 3.39 -4.41
N ASN A 22 4.71 3.21 -5.70
CA ASN A 22 3.82 4.13 -6.41
C ASN A 22 2.46 4.23 -5.71
N LEU A 23 1.84 3.08 -5.44
CA LEU A 23 0.54 3.04 -4.78
C LEU A 23 0.57 3.58 -3.35
N PHE A 24 1.66 3.32 -2.62
CA PHE A 24 1.89 3.86 -1.28
C PHE A 24 1.97 5.39 -1.28
N TYR A 25 2.73 5.98 -2.21
CA TYR A 25 2.82 7.43 -2.33
C TYR A 25 1.51 8.06 -2.79
N GLU A 26 0.83 7.47 -3.77
CA GLU A 26 -0.50 7.94 -4.18
C GLU A 26 -1.48 7.96 -3.01
N LEU A 27 -1.49 6.91 -2.18
CA LEU A 27 -2.33 6.85 -0.99
C LEU A 27 -2.01 7.97 0.00
N ARG A 28 -0.72 8.30 0.21
CA ARG A 28 -0.31 9.38 1.12
C ARG A 28 -0.75 10.77 0.65
N GLU A 29 -0.96 10.94 -0.65
CA GLU A 29 -1.44 12.19 -1.25
C GLU A 29 -2.97 12.32 -1.24
N VAL A 30 -3.70 11.28 -0.82
CA VAL A 30 -5.15 11.36 -0.67
C VAL A 30 -5.53 12.40 0.39
N ARG A 31 -6.23 13.45 -0.05
CA ARG A 31 -6.77 14.48 0.83
C ARG A 31 -7.85 13.92 1.75
N GLY A 32 -7.80 14.32 3.03
CA GLY A 32 -8.79 13.94 4.04
C GLY A 32 -8.39 12.73 4.90
N LEU A 33 -7.28 12.04 4.59
CA LEU A 33 -6.73 11.05 5.50
C LEU A 33 -6.35 11.70 6.83
N LYS A 34 -6.88 11.18 7.93
CA LYS A 34 -6.52 11.60 9.29
C LYS A 34 -5.11 11.15 9.63
N LYS A 35 -4.76 9.91 9.27
CA LYS A 35 -3.40 9.37 9.41
C LYS A 35 -2.88 8.88 8.07
N ARG A 36 -1.77 9.48 7.62
CA ARG A 36 -1.07 8.98 6.42
C ARG A 36 -0.30 7.70 6.77
N PRO A 37 -0.29 6.69 5.89
CA PRO A 37 0.44 5.44 6.11
C PRO A 37 1.95 5.72 6.22
N SER A 38 2.60 5.19 7.24
CA SER A 38 4.01 5.35 7.60
C SER A 38 4.91 4.29 6.95
N THR A 39 6.23 4.43 7.12
CA THR A 39 7.20 3.43 6.67
C THR A 39 6.98 2.06 7.34
N SER A 40 6.57 2.03 8.61
CA SER A 40 6.27 0.76 9.31
C SER A 40 5.05 0.07 8.71
N GLU A 41 4.00 0.83 8.38
CA GLU A 41 2.79 0.32 7.72
C GLU A 41 3.10 -0.17 6.28
N LEU A 42 3.98 0.53 5.55
CA LEU A 42 4.51 0.05 4.26
C LEU A 42 5.24 -1.29 4.38
N ILE A 43 6.12 -1.43 5.38
CA ILE A 43 6.87 -2.67 5.61
C ILE A 43 5.89 -3.83 5.91
N ASP A 44 4.92 -3.63 6.80
CA ASP A 44 3.95 -4.67 7.10
C ASP A 44 3.07 -5.02 5.90
N TRP A 45 2.72 -4.03 5.09
CA TRP A 45 1.99 -4.25 3.84
C TRP A 45 2.81 -5.05 2.82
N LEU A 46 4.09 -4.72 2.62
CA LEU A 46 5.00 -5.47 1.74
C LEU A 46 5.14 -6.94 2.18
N LYS A 47 5.21 -7.22 3.50
CA LYS A 47 5.22 -8.62 4.02
C LYS A 47 3.97 -9.37 3.57
N LEU A 48 2.80 -8.75 3.67
CA LEU A 48 1.54 -9.37 3.28
C LEU A 48 1.44 -9.60 1.77
N LEU A 49 1.92 -8.66 0.96
CA LEU A 49 1.99 -8.83 -0.50
C LEU A 49 2.86 -10.02 -0.89
N VAL A 50 4.05 -10.16 -0.27
CA VAL A 50 4.97 -11.28 -0.51
C VAL A 50 4.36 -12.61 -0.05
N LEU A 51 3.82 -12.67 1.17
CA LEU A 51 3.17 -13.87 1.72
C LEU A 51 1.96 -14.30 0.89
N GLY A 52 1.16 -13.33 0.43
CA GLY A 52 0.00 -13.53 -0.43
C GLY A 52 0.36 -13.80 -1.90
N LYS A 53 1.65 -13.76 -2.26
CA LYS A 53 2.15 -13.90 -3.64
C LYS A 53 1.43 -12.96 -4.62
N ILE A 54 1.17 -11.73 -4.19
CA ILE A 54 0.50 -10.74 -5.03
C ILE A 54 1.47 -10.33 -6.15
N PRO A 55 1.09 -10.51 -7.42
CA PRO A 55 1.99 -10.18 -8.52
C PRO A 55 2.02 -8.66 -8.74
N PRO A 56 3.14 -8.10 -9.26
CA PRO A 56 3.30 -6.65 -9.46
C PRO A 56 2.18 -6.02 -10.30
N HIS A 57 1.73 -6.73 -11.35
CA HIS A 57 0.74 -6.22 -12.28
C HIS A 57 -0.64 -6.01 -11.66
N GLU A 58 -0.97 -6.73 -10.57
CA GLU A 58 -2.22 -6.49 -9.85
C GLU A 58 -2.17 -5.19 -9.07
N LEU A 59 -1.01 -4.83 -8.52
CA LEU A 59 -0.81 -3.53 -7.87
C LEU A 59 -0.85 -2.37 -8.87
N SER A 60 -0.23 -2.53 -10.05
CA SER A 60 -0.21 -1.48 -11.07
C SER A 60 -1.60 -1.13 -11.64
N LYS A 61 -2.58 -2.04 -11.51
CA LYS A 61 -3.97 -1.81 -11.95
C LYS A 61 -4.84 -1.15 -10.89
N VAL A 62 -4.37 -1.02 -9.65
CA VAL A 62 -5.16 -0.43 -8.56
C VAL A 62 -5.36 1.06 -8.84
N ASN A 63 -6.62 1.44 -9.01
CA ASN A 63 -7.03 2.84 -8.99
C ASN A 63 -7.76 3.11 -7.66
N LEU A 64 -7.12 3.88 -6.78
CA LEU A 64 -7.61 4.24 -5.43
C LEU A 64 -8.97 4.94 -5.42
N LYS A 65 -9.47 5.41 -6.57
CA LYS A 65 -10.82 5.99 -6.71
C LYS A 65 -11.91 4.93 -6.89
N THR A 66 -11.53 3.70 -7.22
CA THR A 66 -12.46 2.63 -7.61
C THR A 66 -12.29 1.36 -6.78
N VAL A 67 -11.09 1.09 -6.27
CA VAL A 67 -10.79 -0.12 -5.51
C VAL A 67 -9.68 0.15 -4.49
N LEU A 68 -9.75 -0.55 -3.37
CA LEU A 68 -8.70 -0.51 -2.35
C LEU A 68 -7.52 -1.40 -2.75
N PRO A 69 -6.29 -1.03 -2.34
CA PRO A 69 -5.14 -1.93 -2.44
C PRO A 69 -5.40 -3.26 -1.71
N PRO A 70 -4.85 -4.39 -2.20
CA PRO A 70 -4.86 -5.65 -1.45
C PRO A 70 -4.29 -5.42 -0.05
N TYR A 71 -4.89 -5.99 0.99
CA TYR A 71 -4.45 -5.82 2.38
C TYR A 71 -4.33 -4.35 2.85
N SER A 72 -5.21 -3.47 2.35
CA SER A 72 -5.22 -2.03 2.69
C SER A 72 -5.28 -1.73 4.19
N GLY A 73 -5.80 -2.62 5.03
CA GLY A 73 -5.77 -2.48 6.50
C GLY A 73 -4.37 -2.51 7.11
N ALA A 74 -3.35 -2.96 6.37
CA ALA A 74 -1.95 -2.81 6.77
C ALA A 74 -1.45 -1.38 6.57
N LEU A 75 -1.92 -0.71 5.52
CA LEU A 75 -1.62 0.69 5.23
C LEU A 75 -2.47 1.63 6.11
N LEU A 76 -3.75 1.31 6.29
CA LEU A 76 -4.73 2.15 6.98
C LEU A 76 -5.18 1.46 8.25
N LYS A 77 -4.50 1.77 9.37
CA LYS A 77 -4.84 1.24 10.70
C LYS A 77 -6.06 1.91 11.33
N ASN A 78 -6.57 2.99 10.74
CA ASN A 78 -7.75 3.70 11.20
C ASN A 78 -8.96 3.29 10.34
N GLU A 79 -9.96 2.69 10.98
CA GLU A 79 -11.22 2.27 10.33
C GLU A 79 -11.93 3.43 9.63
N GLN A 80 -11.89 4.63 10.20
CA GLN A 80 -12.54 5.82 9.61
C GLN A 80 -11.85 6.25 8.31
N ASP A 81 -10.53 6.10 8.19
CA ASP A 81 -9.80 6.40 6.96
C ASP A 81 -10.14 5.36 5.85
N LEU A 82 -10.36 4.11 6.25
CA LEU A 82 -10.80 3.04 5.36
C LEU A 82 -12.26 3.25 4.87
N GLU A 83 -13.17 3.61 5.77
CA GLU A 83 -14.56 3.98 5.45
C GLU A 83 -14.61 5.22 4.54
N MET A 84 -13.79 6.23 4.82
CA MET A 84 -13.70 7.44 3.98
C MET A 84 -13.28 7.09 2.55
N LEU A 85 -12.28 6.23 2.36
CA LEU A 85 -11.86 5.82 1.03
C LEU A 85 -12.94 5.02 0.30
N THR A 86 -13.55 4.04 0.97
CA THR A 86 -14.60 3.19 0.36
C THR A 86 -15.85 3.98 0.00
N SER A 87 -16.25 4.98 0.79
CA SER A 87 -17.40 5.83 0.48
C SER A 87 -17.20 6.69 -0.78
N ARG A 88 -15.95 7.05 -1.11
CA ARG A 88 -15.60 7.79 -2.33
C ARG A 88 -15.60 6.93 -3.61
N MET A 89 -15.67 5.61 -3.48
CA MET A 89 -15.69 4.66 -4.59
C MET A 89 -17.10 4.34 -5.09
N ARG A 90 -18.13 4.91 -4.45
CA ARG A 90 -19.54 4.73 -4.81
C ARG A 90 -19.98 5.69 -5.91
#